data_AF-A0A7X4FLK6-F1
#
_entry.id   AF-A0A7X4FLK6-F1
#
_cell.length_a   1.000
_cell.length_b   1.000
_cell.length_c   1.000
_cell.angle_alpha   90.00
_cell.angle_beta   90.00
_cell.angle_gamma   90.00
#
_symmetry.space_group_name_H-M   'P 1'
#
loop_
_entity.id
_entity.type
_entity.pdbx_description
1 polymer ?
#
loop_
_entity_poly.entity_id
_entity_poly.type
_entity_poly.pdbx_seq_one_letter_code
_entity_poly.pdbx_strand_id
1 'polypeptide(L)'
;MIHQSVERKEKLRLIKANLSKRIDTLIVGPIGIGKSHLLAQVDADYVLKVKTLSPIKEALINIAEELHKSGKLYPHIEDFEKIKKRHTRETIQTWTDIVLDSVAKNECVLIVDDLSDITPSIGRLIDKLNRKYIIIAALREIVKTYEKHFWKFDRIEIEPLSTPEAKKLIRQCTAGADIEDYHMTETSILQQSAGNPRAIIEIVERLRKEPAVTRSVVRHVSHTGARSQIDLTFAVVLLLLVVVAARFFMRGIGSMEGYVLAGIGSAILVGIRFFTYRFRR
;
A
#
# COMPACT_ATOMS: atom_id res chain seq x y z
N MET A 1 24.33 -3.45 -1.76
CA MET A 1 23.45 -2.64 -2.64
C MET A 1 22.61 -3.57 -3.48
N ILE A 2 21.29 -3.60 -3.27
CA ILE A 2 20.37 -4.37 -4.12
C ILE A 2 20.27 -3.62 -5.45
N HIS A 3 20.54 -4.30 -6.56
CA HIS A 3 20.47 -3.67 -7.88
C HIS A 3 19.01 -3.35 -8.19
N GLN A 4 18.72 -2.09 -8.52
CA GLN A 4 17.37 -1.74 -8.94
C GLN A 4 16.96 -2.48 -10.20
N SER A 5 15.74 -2.98 -10.20
CA SER A 5 15.14 -3.63 -11.36
C SER A 5 14.92 -2.63 -12.50
N VAL A 6 14.81 -3.12 -13.73
CA VAL A 6 14.69 -2.29 -14.94
C VAL A 6 13.34 -1.57 -14.94
N GLU A 7 12.27 -2.26 -14.56
CA GLU A 7 10.93 -1.70 -14.40
C GLU A 7 10.93 -0.54 -13.39
N ARG A 8 11.64 -0.69 -12.27
CA ARG A 8 11.74 0.35 -11.24
C ARG A 8 12.53 1.57 -11.71
N LYS A 9 13.54 1.39 -12.56
CA LYS A 9 14.27 2.51 -13.19
C LYS A 9 13.39 3.29 -14.17
N GLU A 10 12.56 2.60 -14.94
CA GLU A 10 11.62 3.27 -15.84
C GLU A 10 10.59 4.11 -15.07
N LYS A 11 10.00 3.55 -14.01
CA LYS A 11 9.08 4.30 -13.14
C LYS A 11 9.76 5.49 -12.47
N LEU A 12 11.02 5.35 -12.02
CA LEU A 12 11.80 6.46 -11.50
C LEU A 12 12.06 7.55 -12.55
N ARG A 13 12.31 7.17 -13.81
CA ARG A 13 12.46 8.11 -14.93
C ARG A 13 11.18 8.90 -15.16
N LEU A 14 10.01 8.26 -15.08
CA LEU A 14 8.71 8.93 -15.18
C LEU A 14 8.49 9.92 -14.04
N ILE A 15 8.78 9.53 -12.79
CA ILE A 15 8.68 10.43 -11.63
C ILE A 15 9.57 11.67 -11.83
N LYS A 16 10.82 11.48 -12.27
CA LYS A 16 11.74 12.60 -12.54
C LYS A 16 11.27 13.48 -13.70
N ALA A 17 10.69 12.89 -14.75
CA ALA A 17 10.11 13.64 -15.86
C ALA A 17 8.92 14.50 -15.41
N ASN A 18 8.02 13.96 -14.58
CA ASN A 18 6.90 14.71 -14.02
C ASN A 18 7.37 15.85 -13.12
N LEU A 19 8.38 15.58 -12.30
CA LEU A 19 8.99 16.59 -11.45
C LEU A 19 9.56 17.76 -12.27
N SER A 20 10.28 17.48 -13.36
CA SER A 20 10.79 18.52 -14.26
C SER A 20 9.68 19.35 -14.92
N LYS A 21 8.52 18.73 -15.16
CA LYS A 21 7.32 19.38 -15.70
C LYS A 21 6.45 20.03 -14.62
N ARG A 22 6.82 19.94 -13.34
CA ARG A 22 6.07 20.44 -12.18
C ARG A 22 4.66 19.84 -12.08
N ILE A 23 4.54 18.54 -12.38
CA ILE A 23 3.31 17.78 -12.31
C ILE A 23 3.29 16.98 -11.00
N ASP A 24 2.23 17.15 -10.22
CA ASP A 24 2.00 16.35 -9.01
C ASP A 24 1.88 14.86 -9.37
N THR A 25 2.47 13.96 -8.58
CA THR A 25 2.55 12.53 -8.93
C THR A 25 2.06 11.66 -7.78
N LEU A 26 1.23 10.67 -8.10
CA LEU A 26 0.81 9.62 -7.17
C LEU A 26 1.45 8.30 -7.54
N ILE A 27 2.04 7.65 -6.54
CA ILE A 27 2.59 6.32 -6.66
C ILE A 27 1.63 5.35 -5.99
N VAL A 28 0.94 4.53 -6.77
CA VAL A 28 -0.08 3.61 -6.26
C VAL A 28 0.42 2.17 -6.38
N GLY A 29 0.25 1.37 -5.32
CA GLY A 29 0.57 -0.05 -5.38
C GLY A 29 0.55 -0.71 -4.01
N PRO A 30 0.57 -2.04 -3.91
CA PRO A 30 0.42 -2.76 -2.65
C PRO A 30 1.55 -2.47 -1.64
N ILE A 31 1.37 -2.94 -0.40
CA ILE A 31 2.36 -2.81 0.67
C ILE A 31 3.62 -3.61 0.31
N GLY A 32 4.80 -3.07 0.61
CA GLY A 32 6.07 -3.78 0.40
C GLY A 32 6.59 -3.76 -1.04
N ILE A 33 5.89 -3.08 -1.95
CA ILE A 33 6.22 -3.07 -3.38
C ILE A 33 7.44 -2.19 -3.75
N GLY A 34 7.96 -1.43 -2.78
CA GLY A 34 9.12 -0.55 -2.94
C GLY A 34 8.81 0.93 -3.16
N LYS A 35 7.59 1.41 -2.86
CA LYS A 35 7.21 2.84 -3.03
C LYS A 35 8.17 3.79 -2.30
N SER A 36 8.38 3.57 -1.01
CA SER A 36 9.30 4.38 -0.19
C SER A 36 10.74 4.35 -0.72
N HIS A 37 11.18 3.21 -1.27
CA HIS A 37 12.50 3.08 -1.88
C HIS A 37 12.63 3.91 -3.18
N LEU A 38 11.55 4.05 -3.96
CA LEU A 38 11.53 4.94 -5.13
C LEU A 38 11.49 6.41 -4.72
N LEU A 39 10.66 6.76 -3.74
CA LEU A 39 10.57 8.12 -3.19
C LEU A 39 11.91 8.60 -2.61
N ALA A 40 12.67 7.70 -1.99
CA ALA A 40 13.98 8.02 -1.45
C ALA A 40 15.01 8.48 -2.50
N GLN A 41 14.80 8.12 -3.78
CA GLN A 41 15.70 8.41 -4.90
C GLN A 41 15.24 9.59 -5.76
N VAL A 42 14.12 10.20 -5.39
CA VAL A 42 13.72 11.48 -5.95
C VAL A 42 14.66 12.54 -5.38
N ASP A 43 15.26 13.29 -6.28
CA ASP A 43 16.21 14.35 -5.99
C ASP A 43 15.73 15.64 -6.64
N ALA A 44 15.75 16.73 -5.87
CA ALA A 44 15.32 18.06 -6.27
C ALA A 44 16.01 19.10 -5.37
N ASP A 45 16.02 20.37 -5.79
CA ASP A 45 16.69 21.44 -5.05
C ASP A 45 16.21 21.57 -3.60
N TYR A 46 14.90 21.43 -3.39
CA TYR A 46 14.28 21.52 -2.06
C TYR A 46 13.21 20.45 -1.89
N VAL A 47 13.58 19.37 -1.20
CA VAL A 47 12.69 18.24 -0.92
C VAL A 47 12.32 18.21 0.55
N LEU A 48 11.02 18.30 0.83
CA LEU A 48 10.46 18.14 2.17
C LEU A 48 9.86 16.74 2.26
N LYS A 49 10.40 15.90 3.15
CA LYS A 49 9.95 14.51 3.30
C LYS A 49 9.10 14.38 4.56
N VAL A 50 7.85 13.95 4.39
CA VAL A 50 6.95 13.63 5.50
C VAL A 50 6.42 12.22 5.39
N LYS A 51 6.26 11.56 6.54
CA LYS A 51 5.81 10.17 6.59
C LYS A 51 4.34 10.02 6.23
N THR A 52 3.48 10.87 6.78
CA THR A 52 2.02 10.81 6.60
C THR A 52 1.41 12.20 6.80
N LEU A 53 0.20 12.41 6.27
CA LEU A 53 -0.62 13.59 6.52
C LEU A 53 -1.64 13.41 7.65
N SER A 54 -1.65 12.24 8.30
CA SER A 54 -2.52 11.92 9.43
C SER A 54 -1.69 11.62 10.68
N PRO A 55 -1.92 12.29 11.82
CA PRO A 55 -2.84 13.40 12.06
C PRO A 55 -2.40 14.73 11.39
N ILE A 56 -3.37 15.55 10.94
CA ILE A 56 -3.10 16.80 10.19
C ILE A 56 -2.18 17.76 10.92
N LYS A 57 -2.39 17.96 12.23
CA LYS A 57 -1.58 18.90 13.02
C LYS A 57 -0.12 18.47 13.08
N GLU A 58 0.13 17.18 13.32
CA GLU A 58 1.48 16.63 13.33
C GLU A 58 2.13 16.70 11.95
N ALA A 59 1.37 16.43 10.89
CA ALA A 59 1.86 16.56 9.53
C ALA A 59 2.32 17.99 9.19
N LEU A 60 1.52 19.00 9.53
CA LEU A 60 1.88 20.40 9.31
C LEU A 60 3.11 20.81 10.13
N ILE A 61 3.21 20.34 11.37
CA ILE A 61 4.41 20.57 12.20
C ILE A 61 5.64 19.92 11.57
N ASN A 62 5.53 18.68 11.07
CA ASN A 62 6.64 18.01 10.39
C ASN A 62 7.06 18.74 9.11
N ILE A 63 6.11 19.26 8.32
CA ILE A 63 6.44 20.09 7.16
C ILE A 63 7.16 21.37 7.60
N ALA A 64 6.66 22.06 8.63
CA ALA A 64 7.30 23.26 9.16
C ALA A 64 8.70 22.97 9.72
N GLU A 65 8.91 21.80 10.33
CA GLU A 65 10.22 21.36 10.82
C GLU A 65 11.21 21.15 9.66
N GLU A 66 10.78 20.51 8.57
CA GLU A 66 11.61 20.34 7.37
C GLU A 66 11.89 21.68 6.65
N LEU A 67 10.93 22.61 6.67
CA LEU A 67 11.13 23.98 6.19
C LEU A 67 12.13 24.76 7.06
N HIS A 68 12.11 24.52 8.37
CA HIS A 68 13.06 25.13 9.30
C HIS A 68 14.48 24.62 9.05
N LYS A 69 14.65 23.30 8.92
CA LYS A 69 15.94 22.67 8.58
C LYS A 69 16.52 23.14 7.25
N SER A 70 15.65 23.43 6.27
CA SER A 70 16.05 23.97 4.97
C SER A 70 16.23 25.50 4.96
N GLY A 71 16.00 26.19 6.09
CA GLY A 71 16.17 27.64 6.23
C GLY A 71 15.08 28.48 5.56
N LYS A 72 13.99 27.86 5.08
CA LYS A 72 12.91 28.54 4.35
C LYS A 72 11.68 28.88 5.19
N LEU A 73 11.60 28.39 6.42
CA LEU A 73 10.45 28.68 7.28
C LEU A 73 10.34 30.19 7.54
N TYR A 74 9.16 30.74 7.25
CA TYR A 74 8.79 32.13 7.54
C TYR A 74 7.55 32.17 8.46
N PRO A 75 7.57 32.97 9.54
CA PRO A 75 8.71 33.77 10.03
C PRO A 75 9.88 32.89 10.46
N HIS A 76 11.11 33.40 10.33
CA HIS A 76 12.29 32.67 10.79
C HIS A 76 12.22 32.46 12.30
N ILE A 77 12.41 31.23 12.73
CA ILE A 77 12.28 30.81 14.12
C ILE A 77 13.63 30.24 14.54
N GLU A 78 14.32 30.85 15.50
CA GLU A 78 15.62 30.34 15.95
C GLU A 78 15.49 29.02 16.73
N ASP A 79 14.40 28.84 17.49
CA ASP A 79 14.18 27.69 18.37
C ASP A 79 12.84 27.02 18.09
N PHE A 80 12.84 26.09 17.12
CA PHE A 80 11.63 25.36 16.71
C PHE A 80 11.07 24.48 17.84
N GLU A 81 11.91 24.01 18.77
CA GLU A 81 11.50 23.19 19.92
C GLU A 81 10.69 23.99 20.95
N LYS A 82 11.06 25.25 21.20
CA LYS A 82 10.22 26.15 22.02
C LYS A 82 8.87 26.43 21.37
N ILE A 83 8.83 26.55 20.04
CA ILE A 83 7.59 26.72 19.28
C ILE A 83 6.74 25.47 19.34
N LYS A 84 7.30 24.28 19.12
CA LYS A 84 6.58 23.00 19.26
C LYS A 84 5.89 22.87 20.62
N LYS A 85 6.55 23.30 21.70
CA LYS A 85 5.99 23.33 23.07
C LYS A 85 4.96 24.44 23.32
N ARG A 86 5.17 25.64 22.74
CA ARG A 86 4.26 26.80 22.87
C ARG A 86 3.00 26.64 22.00
N HIS A 87 3.10 25.94 20.87
CA HIS A 87 2.07 25.81 19.84
C HIS A 87 1.13 24.59 20.02
N THR A 88 1.17 23.92 21.16
CA THR A 88 0.13 22.94 21.57
C THR A 88 -1.28 23.58 21.49
N ARG A 89 -1.37 24.90 21.73
CA ARG A 89 -2.61 25.71 21.70
C ARG A 89 -3.00 26.29 20.33
N GLU A 90 -2.11 26.22 19.34
CA GLU A 90 -2.35 26.83 18.03
C GLU A 90 -3.24 25.97 17.14
N THR A 91 -4.02 26.64 16.29
CA THR A 91 -5.01 25.99 15.42
C THR A 91 -4.35 25.36 14.19
N ILE A 92 -5.01 24.38 13.59
CA ILE A 92 -4.59 23.76 12.32
C ILE A 92 -4.47 24.82 11.21
N GLN A 93 -5.31 25.84 11.24
CA GLN A 93 -5.33 26.90 10.24
C GLN A 93 -4.06 27.75 10.33
N THR A 94 -3.65 28.17 11.53
CA THR A 94 -2.40 28.92 11.75
C THR A 94 -1.20 28.18 11.14
N TRP A 95 -1.08 26.88 11.42
CA TRP A 95 0.01 26.05 10.89
C TRP A 95 -0.05 25.87 9.37
N THR A 96 -1.26 25.81 8.81
CA THR A 96 -1.45 25.75 7.36
C THR A 96 -0.93 27.03 6.71
N ASP A 97 -1.24 28.19 7.29
CA ASP A 97 -0.84 29.49 6.73
C ASP A 97 0.68 29.68 6.82
N ILE A 98 1.30 29.35 7.96
CA ILE A 98 2.77 29.35 8.11
C ILE A 98 3.46 28.53 7.01
N VAL A 99 3.00 27.29 6.79
CA VAL A 99 3.57 26.39 5.78
C VAL A 99 3.35 26.92 4.36
N LEU A 100 2.23 27.55 4.06
CA LEU A 100 1.93 28.07 2.71
C LEU A 100 2.64 29.39 2.40
N ASP A 101 2.85 30.24 3.40
CA ASP A 101 3.48 31.55 3.26
C ASP A 101 5.02 31.47 3.24
N SER A 102 5.59 30.41 3.80
CA SER A 102 7.03 30.14 3.82
C SER A 102 7.64 29.83 2.44
N VAL A 103 6.83 29.50 1.43
CA VAL A 103 7.32 28.95 0.17
C VAL A 103 6.66 29.61 -1.04
N ALA A 104 7.46 29.89 -2.06
CA ALA A 104 6.96 30.36 -3.35
C ALA A 104 6.36 29.20 -4.17
N LYS A 105 5.51 29.53 -5.14
CA LYS A 105 4.81 28.50 -5.92
C LYS A 105 5.80 27.60 -6.69
N ASN A 106 5.66 26.30 -6.52
CA ASN A 106 6.43 25.22 -7.15
C ASN A 106 7.93 25.28 -6.85
N GLU A 107 8.32 25.92 -5.75
CA GLU A 107 9.71 26.04 -5.32
C GLU A 107 10.18 24.79 -4.56
N CYS A 108 9.29 24.17 -3.78
CA CYS A 108 9.60 22.99 -2.99
C CYS A 108 8.77 21.78 -3.44
N VAL A 109 9.38 20.60 -3.32
CA VAL A 109 8.75 19.31 -3.56
C VAL A 109 8.37 18.70 -2.21
N LEU A 110 7.08 18.41 -2.02
CA LEU A 110 6.59 17.71 -0.84
C LEU A 110 6.45 16.22 -1.15
N ILE A 111 7.27 15.40 -0.52
CA ILE A 111 7.18 13.94 -0.60
C ILE A 111 6.39 13.41 0.60
N VAL A 112 5.31 12.68 0.33
CA VAL A 112 4.48 12.01 1.33
C VAL A 112 4.61 10.49 1.18
N ASP A 113 5.20 9.82 2.16
CA ASP A 113 5.51 8.39 2.07
C ASP A 113 4.29 7.45 2.18
N ASP A 114 3.30 7.82 3.01
CA ASP A 114 2.04 7.08 3.13
C ASP A 114 0.85 8.03 3.25
N LEU A 115 -0.05 7.97 2.27
CA LEU A 115 -1.31 8.70 2.24
C LEU A 115 -2.52 7.74 2.24
N SER A 116 -2.37 6.51 2.74
CA SER A 116 -3.46 5.54 2.79
C SER A 116 -4.62 5.94 3.71
N ASP A 117 -4.36 6.66 4.80
CA ASP A 117 -5.38 7.07 5.78
C ASP A 117 -6.03 8.41 5.40
N ILE A 118 -6.55 8.50 4.18
CA ILE A 118 -7.15 9.74 3.68
C ILE A 118 -8.56 9.98 4.27
N THR A 119 -8.74 11.18 4.80
CA THR A 119 -10.03 11.71 5.28
C THR A 119 -10.43 12.93 4.46
N PRO A 120 -11.70 13.39 4.49
CA PRO A 120 -12.11 14.60 3.77
C PRO A 120 -11.29 15.84 4.15
N SER A 121 -10.83 15.93 5.42
CA SER A 121 -9.98 17.01 5.89
C SER A 121 -8.58 16.97 5.30
N ILE A 122 -8.01 15.77 5.15
CA ILE A 122 -6.71 15.58 4.48
C ILE A 122 -6.83 15.91 2.99
N GLY A 123 -7.92 15.50 2.33
CA GLY A 123 -8.20 15.87 0.94
C GLY A 123 -8.18 17.40 0.73
N ARG A 124 -8.86 18.15 1.60
CA ARG A 124 -8.83 19.63 1.59
C ARG A 124 -7.43 20.20 1.85
N LEU A 125 -6.63 19.57 2.71
CA LEU A 125 -5.25 20.00 2.95
C LEU A 125 -4.39 19.81 1.69
N ILE A 126 -4.52 18.67 1.00
CA ILE A 126 -3.83 18.41 -0.26
C ILE A 126 -4.20 19.47 -1.31
N ASP A 127 -5.48 19.83 -1.42
CA ASP A 127 -5.95 20.90 -2.32
C ASP A 127 -5.41 22.30 -2.00
N LYS A 128 -4.95 22.52 -0.76
CA LYS A 128 -4.26 23.76 -0.36
C LYS A 128 -2.78 23.66 -0.69
N LEU A 129 -2.14 22.54 -0.33
CA LEU A 129 -0.71 22.32 -0.53
C LEU A 129 -0.34 22.28 -2.02
N ASN A 130 -1.15 21.66 -2.89
CA ASN A 130 -0.89 21.56 -4.33
C ASN A 130 -0.88 22.93 -5.06
N ARG A 131 -1.33 24.00 -4.41
CA ARG A 131 -1.27 25.36 -4.98
C ARG A 131 0.13 25.96 -4.89
N LYS A 132 0.95 25.47 -3.96
CA LYS A 132 2.29 26.00 -3.61
C LYS A 132 3.39 24.97 -3.78
N TYR A 133 3.13 23.70 -3.48
CA TYR A 133 4.09 22.61 -3.53
C TYR A 133 3.86 21.72 -4.75
N ILE A 134 4.93 21.13 -5.27
CA ILE A 134 4.83 19.96 -6.14
C ILE A 134 4.74 18.75 -5.24
N ILE A 135 3.65 17.99 -5.30
CA ILE A 135 3.40 16.87 -4.39
C ILE A 135 3.73 15.55 -5.07
N ILE A 136 4.54 14.73 -4.40
CA ILE A 136 4.77 13.33 -4.78
C ILE A 136 4.35 12.46 -3.60
N ALA A 137 3.27 11.70 -3.74
CA ALA A 137 2.71 10.90 -2.65
C ALA A 137 2.59 9.42 -3.00
N ALA A 138 2.81 8.55 -2.03
CA ALA A 138 2.61 7.12 -2.17
C ALA A 138 1.32 6.64 -1.46
N LEU A 139 0.59 5.75 -2.12
CA LEU A 139 -0.66 5.16 -1.65
C LEU A 139 -0.67 3.65 -1.88
N ARG A 140 -1.45 2.94 -1.06
CA ARG A 140 -1.76 1.52 -1.30
C ARG A 140 -2.73 1.35 -2.47
N GLU A 141 -3.82 2.11 -2.41
CA GLU A 141 -4.90 2.14 -3.37
C GLU A 141 -5.58 3.51 -3.29
N ILE A 142 -6.26 3.92 -4.35
CA ILE A 142 -7.06 5.14 -4.35
C ILE A 142 -8.48 4.78 -3.94
N VAL A 143 -8.92 5.28 -2.79
CA VAL A 143 -10.32 5.18 -2.37
C VAL A 143 -11.16 6.12 -3.25
N LYS A 144 -12.13 5.56 -4.01
CA LYS A 144 -12.98 6.28 -4.98
C LYS A 144 -13.55 7.60 -4.45
N THR A 145 -13.96 7.64 -3.19
CA THR A 145 -14.53 8.83 -2.53
C THR A 145 -13.61 10.06 -2.58
N TYR A 146 -12.29 9.87 -2.60
CA TYR A 146 -11.30 10.94 -2.56
C TYR A 146 -10.57 11.17 -3.88
N GLU A 147 -10.94 10.45 -4.92
CA GLU A 147 -10.33 10.54 -6.25
C GLU A 147 -10.35 11.97 -6.83
N LYS A 148 -11.39 12.73 -6.49
CA LYS A 148 -11.54 14.15 -6.87
C LYS A 148 -10.43 15.06 -6.38
N HIS A 149 -9.67 14.71 -5.32
CA HIS A 149 -8.53 15.51 -4.85
C HIS A 149 -7.27 15.24 -5.65
N PHE A 150 -7.29 14.15 -6.43
CA PHE A 150 -6.15 13.60 -7.15
C PHE A 150 -6.25 13.77 -8.66
N TRP A 151 -7.25 14.51 -9.16
CA TRP A 151 -7.51 14.65 -10.59
C TRP A 151 -6.38 15.31 -11.39
N LYS A 152 -5.55 16.16 -10.75
CA LYS A 152 -4.38 16.80 -11.37
C LYS A 152 -3.12 15.95 -11.31
N PHE A 153 -3.12 14.89 -10.51
CA PHE A 153 -1.93 14.10 -10.27
C PHE A 153 -1.77 13.11 -11.41
N ASP A 154 -0.54 12.99 -11.92
CA ASP A 154 -0.18 11.86 -12.76
C ASP A 154 -0.09 10.59 -11.91
N ARG A 155 -0.71 9.51 -12.38
CA ARG A 155 -0.84 8.28 -11.62
C ARG A 155 0.16 7.25 -12.14
N ILE A 156 1.09 6.88 -11.28
CA ILE A 156 2.09 5.86 -11.56
C ILE A 156 1.75 4.61 -10.75
N GLU A 157 1.14 3.65 -11.42
CA GLU A 157 0.87 2.35 -10.82
C GLU A 157 2.14 1.49 -10.80
N ILE A 158 2.34 0.86 -9.65
CA ILE A 158 3.45 -0.04 -9.35
C ILE A 158 2.91 -1.42 -9.06
N GLU A 159 3.18 -2.30 -9.99
CA GLU A 159 2.86 -3.72 -9.89
C GLU A 159 3.96 -4.49 -9.15
N PRO A 160 3.65 -5.70 -8.66
CA PRO A 160 4.65 -6.69 -8.28
C PRO A 160 5.71 -6.90 -9.37
N LEU A 161 6.93 -7.24 -8.96
CA LEU A 161 8.00 -7.51 -9.90
C LEU A 161 7.60 -8.66 -10.81
N SER A 162 7.86 -8.51 -12.10
CA SER A 162 7.72 -9.62 -13.03
C SER A 162 8.61 -10.81 -12.63
N THR A 163 8.23 -12.01 -13.06
CA THR A 163 8.98 -13.24 -12.75
C THR A 163 10.49 -13.12 -13.02
N PRO A 164 10.96 -12.57 -14.17
CA PRO A 164 12.39 -12.39 -14.41
C PRO A 164 13.07 -11.46 -13.40
N GLU A 165 12.42 -10.34 -13.05
CA GLU A 165 12.96 -9.37 -12.10
C GLU A 165 12.94 -9.89 -10.65
N ALA A 166 11.87 -10.57 -10.26
CA ALA A 166 11.76 -11.24 -8.97
C ALA A 166 12.86 -12.30 -8.80
N LYS A 167 13.11 -13.13 -9.82
CA LYS A 167 14.24 -14.09 -9.82
C LYS A 167 15.58 -13.40 -9.69
N LYS A 168 15.80 -12.29 -10.39
CA LYS A 168 17.03 -11.49 -10.27
C LYS A 168 17.21 -10.95 -8.84
N LEU A 169 16.14 -10.46 -8.22
CA LEU A 169 16.17 -10.01 -6.83
C LEU A 169 16.46 -11.17 -5.87
N ILE A 170 15.81 -12.33 -6.05
CA ILE A 170 16.06 -13.54 -5.25
C ILE A 170 17.53 -13.94 -5.35
N ARG A 171 18.10 -14.01 -6.55
CA ARG A 171 19.53 -14.32 -6.78
C ARG A 171 20.46 -13.37 -6.01
N GLN A 172 20.12 -12.08 -5.99
CA GLN A 172 20.91 -11.08 -5.28
C GLN A 172 20.79 -11.21 -3.76
N CYS A 173 19.58 -11.47 -3.26
CA CYS A 173 19.35 -11.68 -1.83
C CYS A 173 19.94 -13.00 -1.33
N THR A 174 20.04 -14.02 -2.17
CA THR A 174 20.61 -15.34 -1.83
C THR A 174 22.11 -15.44 -2.10
N ALA A 175 22.72 -14.44 -2.74
CA ALA A 175 24.17 -14.40 -2.94
C ALA A 175 24.91 -14.55 -1.60
N GLY A 176 25.71 -15.61 -1.49
CA GLY A 176 26.49 -15.94 -0.30
C GLY A 176 25.79 -16.85 0.73
N ALA A 177 24.59 -17.36 0.44
CA ALA A 177 23.97 -18.42 1.24
C ALA A 177 24.32 -19.80 0.65
N ASP A 178 24.63 -20.76 1.51
CA ASP A 178 24.81 -22.17 1.12
C ASP A 178 23.43 -22.82 1.00
N ILE A 179 22.99 -23.05 -0.25
CA ILE A 179 21.65 -23.57 -0.57
C ILE A 179 21.82 -24.85 -1.37
N GLU A 180 21.38 -25.98 -0.80
CA GLU A 180 21.47 -27.30 -1.45
C GLU A 180 20.71 -27.34 -2.79
N ASP A 181 19.43 -26.94 -2.79
CA ASP A 181 18.58 -26.89 -3.98
C ASP A 181 18.12 -25.46 -4.27
N TYR A 182 18.95 -24.75 -5.04
CA TYR A 182 18.68 -23.38 -5.45
C TYR A 182 17.41 -23.27 -6.31
N HIS A 183 17.17 -24.20 -7.22
CA HIS A 183 16.03 -24.14 -8.14
C HIS A 183 14.69 -24.34 -7.43
N MET A 184 14.61 -25.27 -6.49
CA MET A 184 13.41 -25.46 -5.66
C MET A 184 13.18 -24.27 -4.74
N THR A 185 14.24 -23.73 -4.14
CA THR A 185 14.19 -22.57 -3.25
C THR A 185 13.73 -21.30 -3.99
N GLU A 186 14.32 -21.00 -5.16
CA GLU A 186 13.92 -19.88 -6.02
C GLU A 186 12.44 -19.96 -6.40
N THR A 187 11.98 -21.16 -6.79
CA THR A 187 10.58 -21.40 -7.17
C THR A 187 9.63 -21.19 -5.98
N SER A 188 10.00 -21.71 -4.81
CA SER A 188 9.19 -21.59 -3.59
C SER A 188 9.08 -20.14 -3.12
N ILE A 189 10.21 -19.40 -3.11
CA ILE A 189 10.21 -17.97 -2.76
C ILE A 189 9.36 -17.17 -3.73
N LEU A 190 9.46 -17.45 -5.04
CA LEU A 190 8.67 -16.75 -6.06
C LEU A 190 7.17 -16.99 -5.85
N GLN A 191 6.75 -18.23 -5.61
CA GLN A 191 5.34 -18.57 -5.36
C GLN A 191 4.79 -17.93 -4.09
N GLN A 192 5.59 -17.87 -3.01
CA GLN A 192 5.16 -17.32 -1.73
C GLN A 192 5.14 -15.79 -1.73
N SER A 193 6.10 -15.16 -2.40
CA SER A 193 6.21 -13.70 -2.46
C SER A 193 5.31 -13.06 -3.52
N ALA A 194 4.88 -13.83 -4.53
CA ALA A 194 4.13 -13.32 -5.69
C ALA A 194 4.77 -12.06 -6.32
N GLY A 195 6.09 -12.00 -6.36
CA GLY A 195 6.84 -10.86 -6.91
C GLY A 195 6.93 -9.63 -6.00
N ASN A 196 6.46 -9.70 -4.75
CA ASN A 196 6.59 -8.61 -3.78
C ASN A 196 8.04 -8.51 -3.24
N PRO A 197 8.77 -7.40 -3.49
CA PRO A 197 10.16 -7.25 -3.07
C PRO A 197 10.39 -7.42 -1.56
N ARG A 198 9.51 -6.85 -0.73
CA ARG A 198 9.64 -6.95 0.73
C ARG A 198 9.46 -8.40 1.19
N ALA A 199 8.49 -9.11 0.62
CA ALA A 199 8.28 -10.52 0.94
C ALA A 199 9.48 -11.38 0.51
N ILE A 200 10.07 -11.12 -0.67
CA ILE A 200 11.30 -11.80 -1.12
C ILE A 200 12.42 -11.63 -0.10
N ILE A 201 12.69 -10.38 0.32
CA ILE A 201 13.75 -10.07 1.28
C ILE A 201 13.48 -10.77 2.62
N GLU A 202 12.27 -10.66 3.16
CA GLU A 202 11.91 -11.26 4.46
C GLU A 202 11.98 -12.81 4.42
N ILE A 203 11.56 -13.46 3.33
CA ILE A 203 11.66 -14.92 3.19
C ILE A 203 13.14 -15.33 3.14
N VAL A 204 13.98 -14.64 2.35
CA VAL A 204 15.40 -14.96 2.25
C VAL A 204 16.14 -14.72 3.58
N GLU A 205 15.81 -13.64 4.29
CA GLU A 205 16.38 -13.37 5.62
C GLU A 205 16.00 -14.45 6.65
N ARG A 206 14.79 -15.00 6.56
CA ARG A 206 14.36 -16.11 7.42
C ARG A 206 15.12 -17.39 7.08
N LEU A 207 15.28 -17.72 5.80
CA LEU A 207 16.06 -18.89 5.35
C LEU A 207 17.52 -18.84 5.83
N ARG A 208 18.14 -17.65 5.85
CA ARG A 208 19.51 -17.47 6.35
C ARG A 208 19.68 -17.73 7.86
N LYS A 209 18.61 -17.66 8.65
CA LYS A 209 18.65 -17.88 10.09
C LYS A 209 18.47 -19.36 10.48
N GLU A 210 18.15 -20.22 9.52
CA GLU A 210 17.97 -21.64 9.77
C GLU A 210 19.28 -22.41 9.50
N PRO A 211 19.75 -23.25 10.45
CA PRO A 211 21.06 -23.89 10.37
C PRO A 211 21.15 -25.04 9.35
N ALA A 212 20.02 -25.47 8.78
CA ALA A 212 19.96 -26.39 7.65
C ALA A 212 18.63 -26.19 6.92
N VAL A 213 18.68 -25.73 5.66
CA VAL A 213 17.49 -25.49 4.81
C VAL A 213 16.89 -26.84 4.40
N THR A 214 16.18 -27.49 5.32
CA THR A 214 15.56 -28.80 5.07
C THR A 214 14.17 -28.63 4.48
N ARG A 215 13.79 -29.52 3.56
CA ARG A 215 12.53 -29.55 2.77
C ARG A 215 11.23 -29.27 3.54
N SER A 216 11.20 -29.42 4.86
CA SER A 216 10.02 -29.26 5.70
C SER A 216 9.72 -27.80 6.10
N VAL A 217 10.72 -26.91 6.15
CA VAL A 217 10.53 -25.57 6.74
C VAL A 217 10.04 -24.51 5.75
N VAL A 218 10.38 -24.67 4.47
CA VAL A 218 9.95 -23.79 3.38
C VAL A 218 8.41 -23.72 3.26
N ARG A 219 7.67 -24.72 3.75
CA ARG A 219 6.21 -24.78 3.67
C ARG A 219 5.47 -24.02 4.78
N HIS A 220 6.14 -23.71 5.88
CA HIS A 220 5.50 -23.16 7.09
C HIS A 220 5.66 -21.64 7.28
N VAL A 221 6.46 -20.99 6.44
CA VAL A 221 6.73 -19.56 6.53
C VAL A 221 5.85 -18.80 5.52
N SER A 222 4.53 -18.86 5.70
CA SER A 222 3.58 -18.16 4.82
C SER A 222 3.37 -16.70 5.25
N HIS A 223 3.62 -15.77 4.33
CA HIS A 223 3.18 -14.39 4.45
C HIS A 223 1.67 -14.30 4.20
N THR A 224 0.91 -14.04 5.26
CA THR A 224 -0.56 -13.96 5.29
C THR A 224 -1.16 -12.83 4.43
N GLY A 225 -0.35 -12.01 3.75
CA GLY A 225 -0.78 -10.74 3.15
C GLY A 225 -1.17 -10.75 1.67
N ALA A 226 -1.04 -11.87 0.94
CA ALA A 226 -1.08 -11.85 -0.53
C ALA A 226 -2.17 -12.70 -1.19
N ARG A 227 -3.15 -13.23 -0.44
CA ARG A 227 -4.33 -13.84 -1.08
C ARG A 227 -5.48 -12.85 -1.06
N SER A 228 -5.78 -12.32 -2.25
CA SER A 228 -7.11 -11.82 -2.59
C SER A 228 -8.12 -12.91 -2.22
N GLN A 229 -8.80 -12.72 -1.09
CA GLN A 229 -9.92 -13.55 -0.72
C GLN A 229 -11.06 -13.13 -1.64
N ILE A 230 -11.33 -13.91 -2.68
CA ILE A 230 -12.56 -13.76 -3.44
C ILE A 230 -13.69 -14.00 -2.43
N ASP A 231 -14.48 -12.95 -2.15
CA ASP A 231 -15.56 -13.02 -1.18
C ASP A 231 -16.74 -13.80 -1.78
N LEU A 232 -16.64 -15.12 -1.73
CA LEU A 232 -17.64 -16.05 -2.25
C LEU A 232 -18.95 -16.02 -1.43
N THR A 233 -19.00 -15.24 -0.35
CA THR A 233 -20.17 -15.12 0.54
C THR A 233 -21.43 -14.76 -0.24
N PHE A 234 -21.32 -13.86 -1.24
CA PHE A 234 -22.44 -13.49 -2.08
C PHE A 234 -22.97 -14.67 -2.92
N ALA A 235 -22.08 -15.46 -3.54
CA ALA A 235 -22.45 -16.62 -4.33
C ALA A 235 -23.10 -17.73 -3.48
N VAL A 236 -22.59 -17.96 -2.26
CA VAL A 236 -23.16 -18.94 -1.33
C VAL A 236 -24.56 -18.52 -0.85
N VAL A 237 -24.77 -17.24 -0.55
CA VAL A 237 -26.10 -16.70 -0.18
C VAL A 237 -27.09 -16.87 -1.33
N LEU A 238 -26.68 -16.53 -2.56
CA LEU A 238 -27.51 -16.65 -3.75
C LEU A 238 -27.93 -18.11 -3.99
N LEU A 239 -26.99 -19.05 -3.88
CA LEU A 239 -27.26 -20.47 -4.08
C LEU A 239 -28.21 -21.03 -3.01
N LEU A 240 -28.09 -20.57 -1.76
CA LEU A 240 -29.01 -20.93 -0.68
C LEU A 240 -30.44 -20.46 -0.98
N LEU A 241 -30.61 -19.23 -1.49
CA LEU A 241 -31.93 -18.71 -1.90
C LEU A 241 -32.55 -19.55 -3.02
N VAL A 242 -31.75 -19.96 -4.01
CA VAL A 242 -32.22 -20.81 -5.11
C VAL A 242 -32.70 -22.17 -4.60
N VAL A 243 -31.95 -22.81 -3.69
CA VAL A 243 -32.33 -24.12 -3.14
C VAL A 243 -33.59 -24.01 -2.27
N VAL A 244 -33.75 -22.93 -1.50
CA VAL A 244 -34.98 -22.68 -0.73
C VAL A 244 -36.16 -22.45 -1.68
N ALA A 245 -36.00 -21.66 -2.74
CA ALA A 245 -37.05 -21.46 -3.74
C ALA A 245 -37.45 -22.79 -4.41
N ALA A 246 -36.48 -23.60 -4.81
CA ALA A 246 -36.70 -24.93 -5.37
C ALA A 246 -37.49 -25.84 -4.41
N ARG A 247 -37.23 -25.74 -3.10
CA ARG A 247 -37.99 -26.48 -2.08
C ARG A 247 -39.46 -26.10 -2.07
N PHE A 248 -39.80 -24.82 -2.23
CA PHE A 248 -41.19 -24.35 -2.32
C PHE A 248 -41.87 -24.83 -3.61
N PHE A 249 -41.16 -24.79 -4.75
CA PHE A 249 -41.69 -25.30 -6.02
C PHE A 249 -41.94 -26.82 -5.98
N MET A 250 -41.00 -27.60 -5.46
CA MET A 250 -41.14 -29.06 -5.35
C MET A 250 -42.28 -29.47 -4.42
N ARG A 251 -42.54 -28.68 -3.36
CA ARG A 251 -43.72 -28.86 -2.51
C ARG A 251 -45.02 -28.57 -3.26
N GLY A 252 -45.03 -27.58 -4.15
CA GLY A 252 -46.20 -27.25 -4.99
C GLY A 252 -46.52 -28.30 -6.06
N ILE A 253 -45.50 -29.00 -6.57
CA ILE A 253 -45.65 -30.05 -7.60
C ILE A 253 -46.00 -31.42 -6.96
N GLY A 254 -45.92 -31.55 -5.64
CA GLY A 254 -46.23 -32.80 -4.93
C GLY A 254 -45.12 -33.86 -4.99
N SER A 255 -43.94 -33.51 -5.51
CA SER A 255 -42.79 -34.42 -5.56
C SER A 255 -42.07 -34.46 -4.21
N MET A 256 -42.37 -35.49 -3.40
CA MET A 256 -41.75 -35.66 -2.08
C MET A 256 -40.22 -35.83 -2.18
N GLU A 257 -39.74 -36.53 -3.21
CA GLU A 257 -38.32 -36.77 -3.47
C GLU A 257 -37.55 -35.47 -3.73
N GLY A 258 -38.09 -34.59 -4.59
CA GLY A 258 -37.48 -33.29 -4.89
C GLY A 258 -37.44 -32.35 -3.69
N TYR A 259 -38.46 -32.42 -2.82
CA TYR A 259 -38.50 -31.65 -1.58
C TYR A 259 -37.44 -32.12 -0.57
N VAL A 260 -37.25 -33.43 -0.43
CA VAL A 260 -36.21 -34.01 0.44
C VAL A 260 -34.81 -33.66 -0.09
N LEU A 261 -34.60 -33.77 -1.40
CA LEU A 261 -33.32 -33.42 -2.03
C LEU A 261 -32.95 -31.95 -1.84
N ALA A 262 -33.90 -31.02 -2.04
CA ALA A 262 -33.70 -29.60 -1.77
C ALA A 262 -33.47 -29.31 -0.27
N GLY A 263 -34.09 -30.08 0.62
CA GLY A 263 -33.85 -30.03 2.06
C GLY A 263 -32.42 -30.41 2.44
N ILE A 264 -31.90 -31.52 1.89
CA ILE A 264 -30.52 -31.97 2.09
C ILE A 264 -29.54 -30.93 1.54
N GLY A 265 -29.79 -30.42 0.33
CA GLY A 265 -28.97 -29.36 -0.28
C GLY A 265 -28.90 -28.09 0.57
N SER A 266 -30.03 -27.68 1.17
CA SER A 266 -30.08 -26.53 2.07
C SER A 266 -29.21 -26.73 3.31
N ALA A 267 -29.28 -27.92 3.92
CA ALA A 267 -28.51 -28.26 5.12
C ALA A 267 -26.99 -28.25 4.86
N ILE A 268 -26.57 -28.81 3.71
CA ILE A 268 -25.15 -28.82 3.29
C ILE A 268 -24.64 -27.38 3.11
N LEU A 269 -25.40 -26.51 2.44
CA LEU A 269 -24.98 -25.13 2.20
C LEU A 269 -24.91 -24.29 3.48
N VAL A 270 -25.83 -24.51 4.43
CA VAL A 270 -25.77 -23.90 5.76
C VAL A 270 -24.52 -24.38 6.52
N GLY A 271 -24.20 -25.68 6.42
CA GLY A 271 -22.96 -26.23 6.98
C GLY A 271 -21.70 -25.58 6.39
N ILE A 272 -21.61 -25.50 5.06
CA ILE A 272 -20.51 -24.83 4.35
C ILE A 272 -20.40 -23.36 4.77
N ARG A 273 -21.52 -22.65 4.89
CA ARG A 273 -21.57 -21.26 5.38
C ARG A 273 -21.05 -21.16 6.82
N PHE A 274 -21.44 -22.07 7.70
CA PHE A 274 -20.98 -22.08 9.08
C PHE A 274 -19.47 -22.30 9.19
N PHE A 275 -18.92 -23.26 8.44
CA PHE A 275 -17.49 -23.52 8.41
C PHE A 275 -16.71 -22.36 7.80
N THR A 276 -17.15 -21.80 6.67
CA THR A 276 -16.48 -20.64 6.05
C THR A 276 -16.49 -19.41 6.96
N TYR A 277 -17.56 -19.16 7.72
CA TYR A 277 -17.62 -18.06 8.69
C TYR A 277 -16.73 -18.32 9.93
N ARG A 278 -16.65 -19.57 10.40
CA ARG A 278 -15.81 -19.94 11.56
C ARG A 278 -14.31 -19.92 11.22
N PHE A 279 -13.92 -20.31 10.01
CA PHE A 279 -12.53 -20.26 9.55
C PHE A 279 -12.05 -18.85 9.18
N ARG A 280 -12.96 -17.87 9.09
CA ARG A 280 -12.63 -16.47 8.77
C ARG A 280 -12.47 -15.58 10.01
N ARG A 281 -12.74 -16.11 11.22
CA ARG A 281 -12.38 -15.52 12.53
C ARG A 281 -11.12 -16.16 13.06
#